data_AF-A0AAE1LLH8-F1
#
_entry.id   AF-A0AAE1LLH8-F1
#
_cell.length_a   1.000
_cell.length_b   1.000
_cell.length_c   1.000
_cell.angle_alpha   90.00
_cell.angle_beta   90.00
_cell.angle_gamma   90.00
#
_symmetry.space_group_name_H-M   'P 1'
#
loop_
_entity.id
_entity.type
_entity.pdbx_description
1 polymer ?
#
loop_
_entity_poly.entity_id
_entity_poly.type
_entity_poly.pdbx_seq_one_letter_code
_entity_poly.pdbx_strand_id
1 'polypeptide(L)'
;MGSDDKAVITGFICRLCSRMNRFVVHIYGDEGVQMQLAQKINIYLPITVNPNDPLPKTVCISCIDSLEAQHELMEQFKWARQRVQRVTKGTTAEDCGRNHSPRPPEDIRTSSDSTSTLSTREGGSSSGSALNNL
;
A
#
# COMPACT_ATOMS: atom_id res chain seq x y z
N MET A 1 -12.07 32.24 23.90
CA MET A 1 -11.43 30.91 23.93
C MET A 1 -12.55 29.89 23.96
N GLY A 2 -12.90 29.31 22.81
CA GLY A 2 -13.97 28.31 22.71
C GLY A 2 -13.44 26.95 23.13
N SER A 3 -14.22 26.20 23.92
CA SER A 3 -13.90 24.85 24.35
C SER A 3 -14.28 23.83 23.27
N ASP A 4 -13.28 23.09 22.80
CA ASP A 4 -13.48 21.98 21.85
C ASP A 4 -13.99 20.68 22.53
N ASP A 5 -14.40 20.77 23.81
CA ASP A 5 -14.81 19.64 24.67
C ASP A 5 -16.06 18.88 24.17
N LYS A 6 -16.65 19.31 23.06
CA LYS A 6 -17.83 18.70 22.42
C LYS A 6 -17.65 18.40 20.93
N ALA A 7 -16.44 18.49 20.37
CA ALA A 7 -16.23 18.23 18.95
C ALA A 7 -16.54 16.76 18.60
N VAL A 8 -17.64 16.54 17.85
CA VAL A 8 -17.99 15.22 17.31
C VAL A 8 -17.03 14.91 16.17
N ILE A 9 -16.30 13.80 16.28
CA ILE A 9 -15.49 13.28 15.18
C ILE A 9 -16.43 12.84 14.05
N THR A 10 -16.44 13.56 12.94
CA THR A 10 -17.14 13.14 11.71
C THR A 10 -16.29 12.13 10.95
N GLY A 11 -16.85 10.97 10.64
CA GLY A 11 -16.18 9.89 9.92
C GLY A 11 -17.11 8.73 9.58
N PHE A 12 -16.54 7.68 8.97
CA PHE A 12 -17.23 6.46 8.58
C PHE A 12 -16.75 5.27 9.41
N ILE A 13 -17.60 4.27 9.59
CA ILE A 13 -17.25 3.04 10.31
C ILE A 13 -16.48 2.10 9.38
N CYS A 14 -15.29 1.66 9.81
CA CYS A 14 -14.52 0.66 9.10
C CYS A 14 -15.10 -0.75 9.31
N ARG A 15 -15.25 -1.53 8.22
CA ARG A 15 -15.77 -2.90 8.24
C ARG A 15 -14.87 -3.89 9.01
N LEU A 16 -13.56 -3.66 9.02
CA LEU A 16 -12.59 -4.61 9.59
C LEU A 16 -12.36 -4.39 11.09
N CYS A 17 -12.31 -3.14 11.54
CA CYS A 17 -12.02 -2.82 12.95
C CYS A 17 -13.20 -2.18 13.70
N SER A 18 -14.33 -1.90 13.03
CA SER A 18 -15.52 -1.26 13.59
C SER A 18 -15.29 0.10 14.25
N ARG A 19 -14.15 0.76 13.96
CA ARG A 19 -13.84 2.11 14.45
C ARG A 19 -14.27 3.18 13.46
N MET A 20 -14.64 4.34 13.98
CA MET A 20 -14.88 5.54 13.19
C MET A 20 -13.56 6.08 12.66
N ASN A 21 -13.47 6.30 11.35
CA ASN A 21 -12.28 6.80 10.68
C ASN A 21 -12.67 7.93 9.73
N ARG A 22 -11.83 8.97 9.68
CA ARG A 22 -12.04 10.11 8.79
C ARG A 22 -11.69 9.79 7.34
N PHE A 23 -10.72 8.89 7.15
CA PHE A 23 -10.27 8.41 5.85
C PHE A 23 -10.59 6.93 5.70
N VAL A 24 -11.44 6.61 4.73
CA VAL A 24 -11.87 5.26 4.40
C VAL A 24 -11.96 5.10 2.89
N VAL A 25 -11.77 3.88 2.42
CA VAL A 25 -11.96 3.47 1.02
C VAL A 25 -13.19 2.58 0.94
N HIS A 26 -14.00 2.77 -0.10
CA HIS A 26 -15.16 1.91 -0.37
C HIS A 26 -14.68 0.58 -0.98
N ILE A 27 -15.08 -0.55 -0.40
CA ILE A 27 -14.67 -1.91 -0.82
C ILE A 27 -14.98 -2.16 -2.30
N TYR A 28 -16.11 -1.64 -2.77
CA TYR A 28 -16.61 -1.80 -4.15
C TYR A 28 -16.54 -0.49 -4.95
N GLY A 29 -15.88 0.54 -4.43
CA GLY A 29 -15.57 1.74 -5.22
C GLY A 29 -14.34 1.52 -6.09
N ASP A 30 -14.05 2.46 -6.99
CA ASP A 30 -12.96 2.33 -7.98
C ASP A 30 -11.61 1.98 -7.33
N GLU A 31 -11.23 2.70 -6.28
CA GLU A 31 -10.00 2.47 -5.53
C GLU A 31 -10.00 1.07 -4.85
N GLY A 32 -11.12 0.67 -4.25
CA GLY A 32 -11.25 -0.64 -3.61
C GLY A 32 -11.19 -1.80 -4.61
N VAL A 33 -11.72 -1.60 -5.82
CA VAL A 33 -11.62 -2.56 -6.93
C VAL A 33 -10.18 -2.64 -7.45
N GLN A 34 -9.51 -1.51 -7.62
CA GLN A 34 -8.10 -1.45 -8.04
C GLN A 34 -7.18 -2.20 -7.06
N MET A 35 -7.43 -2.06 -5.76
CA MET A 35 -6.68 -2.79 -4.70
C MET A 35 -7.18 -4.21 -4.46
N GLN A 36 -8.25 -4.64 -5.13
CA GLN A 36 -8.90 -5.95 -4.96
C GLN A 36 -9.33 -6.24 -3.52
N LEU A 37 -9.80 -5.22 -2.78
CA LEU A 37 -10.12 -5.33 -1.35
C LEU A 37 -11.10 -6.46 -1.04
N ALA A 38 -12.20 -6.57 -1.81
CA ALA A 38 -13.21 -7.60 -1.59
C ALA A 38 -12.63 -9.02 -1.71
N GLN A 39 -11.77 -9.25 -2.71
CA GLN A 39 -11.12 -10.53 -2.93
C GLN A 39 -10.14 -10.85 -1.79
N LYS A 40 -9.25 -9.91 -1.45
CA LYS A 40 -8.26 -10.10 -0.38
C LYS A 40 -8.92 -10.36 0.97
N ILE A 41 -9.97 -9.61 1.33
CA ILE A 41 -10.73 -9.82 2.57
C ILE A 41 -11.29 -11.24 2.62
N ASN A 42 -11.98 -11.68 1.57
CA ASN A 42 -12.62 -13.00 1.52
C ASN A 42 -11.63 -14.17 1.52
N ILE A 43 -10.39 -13.96 1.05
CA ILE A 43 -9.34 -14.98 1.01
C ILE A 43 -8.62 -15.10 2.36
N TYR A 44 -8.31 -13.97 2.99
CA TYR A 44 -7.41 -13.93 4.15
C TYR A 44 -8.10 -13.83 5.49
N LEU A 45 -9.31 -13.26 5.55
CA LEU A 45 -10.03 -13.06 6.79
C LEU A 45 -11.21 -14.04 6.89
N PRO A 46 -11.59 -14.46 8.10
CA PRO A 46 -12.72 -15.36 8.34
C PRO A 46 -14.07 -14.61 8.27
N ILE A 47 -14.21 -13.69 7.31
CA ILE A 47 -15.44 -12.93 7.08
C ILE A 47 -15.73 -12.89 5.58
N THR A 48 -17.01 -12.78 5.24
CA THR A 48 -17.45 -12.65 3.85
C THR A 48 -17.97 -11.24 3.61
N VAL A 49 -17.45 -10.58 2.59
CA VAL A 49 -17.94 -9.29 2.08
C VAL A 49 -18.60 -9.49 0.71
N ASN A 50 -19.82 -8.97 0.56
CA ASN A 50 -20.60 -9.02 -0.68
C ASN A 50 -21.12 -7.60 -1.05
N PRO A 51 -21.22 -7.22 -2.33
CA PRO A 51 -21.89 -5.97 -2.74
C PRO A 51 -23.32 -5.82 -2.21
N ASN A 52 -24.03 -6.90 -1.88
CA ASN A 52 -25.39 -6.85 -1.31
C ASN A 52 -25.43 -6.85 0.22
N ASP A 53 -24.28 -6.67 0.88
CA ASP A 53 -24.19 -6.71 2.34
C ASP A 53 -24.86 -5.49 3.00
N PRO A 54 -25.69 -5.67 4.06
CA PRO A 54 -26.33 -4.57 4.80
C PRO A 54 -25.35 -3.76 5.67
N LEU A 55 -24.13 -4.25 5.91
CA LEU A 55 -23.14 -3.62 6.78
C LEU A 55 -22.29 -2.56 6.02
N PRO A 56 -21.54 -1.70 6.74
CA PRO A 56 -20.70 -0.68 6.12
C PRO A 56 -19.73 -1.26 5.08
N LYS A 57 -19.68 -0.62 3.91
CA LYS A 57 -18.86 -1.04 2.75
C LYS A 57 -17.57 -0.24 2.66
N THR A 58 -17.05 0.21 3.79
CA THR A 58 -15.88 1.10 3.92
C THR A 58 -14.80 0.46 4.77
N VAL A 59 -13.52 0.68 4.43
CA VAL A 59 -12.35 0.17 5.17
C VAL A 59 -11.37 1.32 5.40
N CYS A 60 -10.83 1.45 6.60
CA CYS A 60 -9.83 2.47 6.91
C CYS A 60 -8.43 2.06 6.43
N ILE A 61 -7.58 3.05 6.18
CA ILE A 61 -6.22 2.85 5.63
C ILE A 61 -5.39 1.87 6.46
N SER A 62 -5.40 2.01 7.79
CA SER A 62 -4.64 1.10 8.68
C SER A 62 -5.02 -0.38 8.50
N CYS A 63 -6.29 -0.66 8.22
CA CYS A 63 -6.74 -2.03 7.99
C CYS A 63 -6.40 -2.51 6.58
N ILE A 64 -6.31 -1.61 5.59
CA ILE A 64 -5.83 -1.92 4.25
C ILE A 64 -4.34 -2.28 4.31
N ASP A 65 -3.52 -1.50 5.01
CA ASP A 65 -2.09 -1.77 5.15
C ASP A 65 -1.84 -3.15 5.78
N SER A 66 -2.62 -3.48 6.81
CA SER A 66 -2.54 -4.79 7.48
C SER A 66 -2.95 -5.93 6.54
N LEU A 67 -3.97 -5.71 5.71
CA LEU A 67 -4.44 -6.69 4.74
C LEU A 67 -3.42 -6.90 3.61
N GLU A 68 -2.74 -5.83 3.17
CA GLU A 68 -1.69 -5.93 2.15
C GLU A 68 -0.48 -6.68 2.67
N ALA A 69 -0.03 -6.39 3.89
CA ALA A 69 1.05 -7.13 4.53
C ALA A 69 0.73 -8.63 4.68
N GLN A 70 -0.53 -8.97 5.00
CA GLN A 70 -1.00 -10.36 5.02
C GLN A 70 -0.96 -11.00 3.63
N HIS A 71 -1.38 -10.27 2.60
CA HIS A 71 -1.35 -10.74 1.22
C HIS A 71 0.08 -11.09 0.79
N GLU A 72 1.02 -10.15 0.96
CA GLU A 72 2.43 -10.32 0.61
C GLU A 72 3.05 -11.54 1.32
N LEU A 73 2.86 -11.66 2.64
CA LEU A 73 3.37 -12.79 3.41
C LEU A 73 2.81 -14.12 2.90
N MET A 74 1.52 -14.16 2.55
CA MET A 74 0.89 -15.37 2.03
C MET A 74 1.38 -15.73 0.63
N GLU A 75 1.71 -14.74 -0.21
CA GLU A 75 2.37 -14.99 -1.49
C GLU A 75 3.76 -15.58 -1.29
N GLN A 76 4.58 -15.02 -0.38
CA GLN A 76 5.89 -15.56 -0.03
C GLN A 76 5.80 -17.02 0.42
N PHE A 77 4.81 -17.38 1.25
CA PHE A 77 4.58 -18.78 1.63
C PHE A 77 4.18 -19.68 0.45
N LYS A 78 3.37 -19.19 -0.49
CA LYS A 78 3.04 -19.95 -1.72
C LYS A 78 4.30 -20.23 -2.53
N TRP A 79 5.14 -19.21 -2.75
CA TRP A 79 6.41 -19.34 -3.45
C TRP A 79 7.38 -20.29 -2.74
N ALA A 80 7.57 -20.13 -1.44
CA ALA A 80 8.43 -20.98 -0.63
C ALA A 80 7.96 -22.45 -0.65
N ARG A 81 6.65 -22.68 -0.52
CA ARG A 81 6.06 -24.02 -0.61
C ARG A 81 6.32 -24.67 -1.96
N GLN A 82 6.15 -23.94 -3.07
CA GLN A 82 6.43 -24.45 -4.40
C GLN A 82 7.91 -24.83 -4.57
N ARG A 83 8.83 -24.03 -4.03
CA ARG A 83 10.26 -24.34 -4.04
C ARG A 83 10.58 -25.64 -3.30
N VAL A 84 10.05 -25.81 -2.08
CA VAL A 84 10.27 -27.02 -1.28
C VAL A 84 9.66 -28.25 -1.95
N GLN A 85 8.47 -28.15 -2.52
CA GLN A 85 7.79 -29.27 -3.19
C GLN A 85 8.52 -29.78 -4.45
N ARG A 86 9.30 -28.93 -5.13
CA ARG A 86 10.12 -29.36 -6.28
C ARG A 86 11.30 -30.22 -5.86
N VAL A 87 11.84 -30.00 -4.65
CA VAL A 87 12.94 -30.81 -4.09
C VAL A 87 12.43 -32.17 -3.64
N THR A 88 11.24 -32.25 -3.04
CA THR A 88 10.71 -33.52 -2.50
C THR A 88 10.11 -34.44 -3.56
N LYS A 89 9.74 -33.92 -4.73
CA LYS A 89 9.23 -34.73 -5.87
C LYS A 89 10.34 -35.19 -6.83
N GLY A 90 11.59 -34.76 -6.61
CA GLY A 90 12.75 -35.02 -7.47
C GLY A 90 13.65 -36.17 -7.05
N THR A 91 13.09 -37.30 -6.59
CA THR A 91 13.84 -38.56 -6.43
C THR A 91 13.28 -39.64 -7.36
N THR A 92 13.42 -39.43 -8.66
CA THR A 92 13.86 -40.51 -9.55
C THR A 92 15.21 -40.05 -10.08
N ALA A 93 16.22 -40.90 -9.97
CA ALA A 93 17.59 -40.61 -10.39
C ALA A 93 17.62 -40.02 -11.81
N GLU A 94 18.61 -39.15 -12.05
CA GLU A 94 18.94 -38.47 -13.32
C GLU A 94 18.16 -37.18 -13.62
N ASP A 95 18.71 -36.03 -13.21
CA ASP A 95 18.82 -34.89 -14.13
C ASP A 95 19.86 -33.87 -13.65
N CYS A 96 20.85 -33.63 -14.49
CA CYS A 96 21.93 -32.69 -14.29
C CYS A 96 21.48 -31.32 -14.82
N GLY A 97 21.18 -30.40 -13.92
CA GLY A 97 21.34 -28.97 -14.20
C GLY A 97 20.18 -28.26 -14.89
N ARG A 98 19.52 -27.40 -14.11
CA ARG A 98 19.46 -25.95 -14.40
C ARG A 98 18.89 -25.21 -13.19
N ASN A 99 19.78 -24.54 -12.46
CA ASN A 99 19.43 -23.55 -11.45
C ASN A 99 18.93 -22.29 -12.16
N HIS A 100 17.64 -22.26 -12.53
CA HIS A 100 16.94 -21.00 -12.63
C HIS A 100 15.90 -20.95 -11.53
N SER A 101 16.30 -20.38 -10.39
CA SER A 101 15.35 -20.01 -9.34
C SER A 101 14.38 -18.99 -9.94
N PRO A 102 13.07 -19.24 -9.94
CA PRO A 102 12.10 -18.21 -10.30
C PRO A 102 12.35 -17.02 -9.36
N ARG A 103 12.66 -15.86 -9.93
CA ARG A 103 12.76 -14.63 -9.15
C ARG A 103 11.38 -14.35 -8.53
N PRO A 104 11.32 -13.90 -7.27
CA PRO A 104 10.06 -13.44 -6.69
C PRO A 104 9.49 -12.30 -7.57
N PRO A 105 8.16 -12.08 -7.54
CA PRO A 105 7.55 -10.92 -8.18
C PRO A 105 8.24 -9.67 -7.64
N GLU A 106 8.72 -8.79 -8.53
CA GLU A 106 9.39 -7.57 -8.12
C GLU A 106 8.38 -6.64 -7.41
N ASP A 107 8.77 -6.14 -6.23
CA ASP A 107 8.01 -5.16 -5.47
C ASP A 107 7.74 -3.92 -6.32
N ILE A 108 6.47 -3.53 -6.43
CA ILE A 108 6.12 -2.19 -6.91
C ILE A 108 6.73 -1.21 -5.92
N ARG A 109 7.83 -0.60 -6.37
CA ARG A 109 8.56 0.45 -5.66
C ARG A 109 7.58 1.44 -5.06
N THR A 110 7.65 1.59 -3.75
CA THR A 110 7.16 2.77 -3.05
C THR A 110 7.97 3.95 -3.59
N SER A 111 7.45 4.64 -4.59
CA SER A 111 8.01 5.93 -5.02
C SER A 111 7.61 6.98 -3.99
N SER A 112 8.30 6.97 -2.85
CA SER A 112 8.57 8.19 -2.11
C SER A 112 9.79 8.83 -2.79
N ASP A 113 9.54 9.74 -3.73
CA ASP A 113 10.54 10.73 -4.10
C ASP A 113 9.93 12.12 -4.07
N SER A 114 10.31 12.84 -3.03
CA SER A 114 10.06 14.27 -2.89
C SER A 114 11.14 14.98 -3.69
N THR A 115 10.83 15.56 -4.84
CA THR A 115 11.60 16.70 -5.37
C THR A 115 10.83 17.41 -6.48
N SER A 116 10.26 18.57 -6.16
CA SER A 116 9.97 19.62 -7.14
C SER A 116 10.83 20.84 -6.80
N THR A 117 12.14 20.71 -7.00
CA THR A 117 13.02 21.86 -7.19
C THR A 117 12.76 22.38 -8.60
N LEU A 118 11.95 23.43 -8.73
CA LEU A 118 11.82 24.17 -9.98
C LEU A 118 12.64 25.47 -9.87
N SER A 119 13.88 25.40 -10.35
CA SER A 119 14.74 26.55 -10.60
C SER A 119 14.71 26.87 -12.09
N THR A 120 14.06 27.98 -12.45
CA THR A 120 14.36 28.62 -13.74
C THR A 120 14.15 30.14 -13.69
N ARG A 121 15.24 30.84 -14.09
CA ARG A 121 15.34 32.13 -14.80
C ARG A 121 15.76 33.38 -14.01
N GLU A 122 17.06 33.66 -14.14
CA GLU A 122 17.64 34.81 -14.88
C GLU A 122 17.02 36.20 -14.62
N GLY A 123 17.80 37.06 -13.96
CA GLY A 123 17.55 38.49 -13.82
C GLY A 123 18.81 39.23 -13.37
N GLY A 124 19.81 39.32 -14.25
CA GLY A 124 20.98 40.18 -14.04
C GLY A 124 20.69 41.62 -14.47
N SER A 125 21.06 42.58 -13.62
CA SER A 125 21.33 43.97 -14.01
C SER A 125 22.32 44.62 -13.02
N SER A 126 23.58 44.63 -13.47
CA SER A 126 24.60 45.67 -13.35
C SER A 126 24.59 46.67 -12.16
N SER A 127 25.61 46.50 -11.31
CA SER A 127 26.67 47.46 -10.92
C SER A 127 26.33 48.90 -10.49
N GLY A 128 26.78 49.26 -9.29
CA GLY A 128 26.93 50.64 -8.83
C GLY A 128 27.81 50.78 -7.57
N SER A 129 29.12 50.65 -7.78
CA SER A 129 30.27 51.30 -7.12
C SER A 129 30.36 51.51 -5.60
N ALA A 130 31.51 51.07 -5.09
CA ALA A 130 32.08 51.28 -3.76
C ALA A 130 32.21 52.76 -3.34
N LEU A 131 31.95 53.02 -2.06
CA LEU A 131 32.41 54.21 -1.34
C LEU A 131 33.73 53.88 -0.65
N ASN A 132 34.80 54.60 -1.04
CA ASN A 132 36.06 54.68 -0.31
C ASN A 132 36.25 56.13 0.17
N ASN A 133 36.64 56.23 1.44
CA ASN A 133 37.26 57.33 2.20
C ASN A 133 37.58 58.66 1.51
N LEU A 134 37.15 59.77 2.15
CA LEU A 134 38.03 60.82 2.69
C LEU A 134 37.37 61.46 3.92
#